data_AF-A0A2R7Y831-F1
#
_entry.id   AF-A0A2R7Y831-F1
#
_cell.length_a   1.000
_cell.length_b   1.000
_cell.length_c   1.000
_cell.angle_alpha   90.00
_cell.angle_beta   90.00
_cell.angle_gamma   90.00
#
_symmetry.space_group_name_H-M   'P 1'
#
loop_
_entity.id
_entity.type
_entity.pdbx_description
1 polymer ?
#
loop_
_entity_poly.entity_id
_entity_poly.type
_entity_poly.pdbx_seq_one_letter_code
_entity_poly.pdbx_strand_id
1 'polypeptide(L)' 'MDRRYGWIIVDPNICHGKPVFKGTRVLVADVLDMIASGMGIDEILEEYPQLSICFT' A
#
# COMPACT_ATOMS: atom_id res chain seq x y z
N MET A 1 -12.61 12.52 -16.24
CA MET A 1 -11.90 11.24 -16.05
C MET A 1 -11.85 10.95 -14.55
N ASP A 2 -12.78 10.13 -14.06
CA ASP A 2 -12.83 9.70 -12.66
C ASP A 2 -11.82 8.55 -12.46
N ARG A 3 -10.58 8.86 -12.05
CA ARG A 3 -9.63 7.83 -11.62
C ARG A 3 -9.84 7.61 -10.13
N ARG A 4 -10.59 6.56 -9.79
CA ARG A 4 -10.87 6.12 -8.41
C ARG A 4 -9.57 5.67 -7.71
N TYR A 5 -8.81 6.60 -7.14
CA TYR A 5 -7.77 6.29 -6.15
C TYR A 5 -8.40 6.06 -4.77
N GLY A 6 -9.32 5.09 -4.66
CA GLY A 6 -10.08 4.83 -3.43
C GLY A 6 -9.28 4.13 -2.33
N TRP A 7 -8.10 3.58 -2.65
CA TRP A 7 -7.33 2.67 -1.82
C TRP A 7 -6.03 3.26 -1.28
N ILE A 8 -5.61 4.43 -1.78
CA ILE A 8 -4.42 5.13 -1.31
C ILE A 8 -4.88 6.46 -0.71
N ILE A 9 -4.40 6.75 0.49
CA ILE A 9 -4.63 8.05 1.14
C ILE A 9 -3.31 8.78 1.33
N VAL A 10 -3.38 10.10 1.28
CA VAL A 10 -2.26 11.01 1.55
C VAL A 10 -2.77 12.02 2.58
N ASP A 11 -2.30 11.90 3.82
CA ASP A 11 -2.70 12.78 4.92
C ASP A 11 -1.42 13.27 5.63
N PRO A 12 -1.18 14.58 5.76
CA PRO A 12 -0.02 15.12 6.48
C PRO A 12 0.16 14.57 7.90
N ASN A 13 -0.94 14.16 8.55
CA ASN A 13 -0.94 13.59 9.90
C ASN A 13 -0.62 12.09 9.92
N ILE A 14 -0.62 11.42 8.77
CA ILE A 14 -0.31 9.99 8.62
C ILE A 14 1.00 9.85 7.86
N CYS A 15 2.01 9.26 8.50
CA CYS A 15 3.33 9.01 7.91
C CYS A 15 3.93 10.25 7.19
N HIS A 16 3.73 11.45 7.74
CA HIS A 16 4.23 12.73 7.21
C HIS A 16 3.71 13.08 5.81
N GLY A 17 2.47 12.68 5.47
CA GLY A 17 1.91 12.93 4.14
C GLY A 17 2.52 12.04 3.06
N LYS A 18 3.20 10.95 3.44
CA LYS A 18 3.57 9.91 2.47
C LYS A 18 2.34 9.08 2.11
N PRO A 19 2.21 8.62 0.85
CA PRO A 19 1.11 7.74 0.45
C PRO A 19 1.10 6.44 1.24
N VAL A 20 -0.07 6.10 1.79
CA VAL A 20 -0.31 4.85 2.51
C VAL A 20 -1.53 4.13 1.96
N PHE A 21 -1.58 2.80 2.12
CA PHE A 21 -2.79 2.04 1.85
C PHE A 21 -3.88 2.41 2.87
N LYS A 22 -5.08 2.73 2.37
CA LYS A 22 -6.21 3.21 3.17
C LYS A 22 -6.54 2.24 4.31
N GLY A 23 -6.69 2.77 5.51
CA GLY A 23 -6.97 1.97 6.70
C GLY A 23 -5.74 1.29 7.30
N THR A 24 -4.56 1.52 6.74
CA THR A 24 -3.29 1.00 7.25
C THR A 24 -2.29 2.14 7.48
N ARG A 25 -1.13 1.79 8.05
CA ARG A 25 0.05 2.67 8.09
C ARG A 25 1.19 2.12 7.24
N VAL A 26 0.87 1.27 6.26
CA VAL A 26 1.85 0.70 5.34
C VAL A 26 2.07 1.70 4.22
N LEU A 27 3.33 2.12 4.03
CA LEU A 27 3.69 3.02 2.94
C LEU A 27 3.57 2.30 1.62
N VAL A 28 3.06 3.02 0.61
CA VAL A 28 3.05 2.50 -0.77
C VAL A 28 4.48 2.27 -1.26
N ALA A 29 5.43 3.11 -0.84
CA ALA A 29 6.84 3.00 -1.19
C ALA A 29 7.44 1.65 -0.73
N ASP A 30 7.20 1.25 0.52
CA ASP A 30 7.77 0.01 1.08
C ASP A 30 7.32 -1.21 0.28
N VAL A 31 6.04 -1.29 -0.07
CA VAL A 31 5.50 -2.39 -0.89
C VAL A 31 6.06 -2.36 -2.30
N LEU A 32 6.25 -1.18 -2.91
CA LEU A 32 6.87 -1.06 -4.22
C LEU A 32 8.35 -1.47 -4.20
N ASP A 33 9.08 -1.17 -3.12
CA ASP A 33 10.48 -1.57 -2.95
C ASP A 33 10.60 -3.09 -2.78
N MET A 34 9.68 -3.72 -2.02
CA MET A 34 9.59 -5.19 -1.91
C MET A 34 9.35 -5.84 -3.28
N ILE A 35 8.37 -5.34 -4.04
CA ILE A 35 8.11 -5.82 -5.41
C ILE A 35 9.35 -5.63 -6.30
N ALA A 36 10.02 -4.47 -6.20
CA ALA A 36 11.23 -4.19 -6.97
C ALA A 36 12.40 -5.12 -6.59
N SER A 37 12.47 -5.57 -5.34
CA SER A 37 13.44 -6.58 -4.88
C SER A 37 13.11 -8.00 -5.35
N GLY A 38 11.94 -8.21 -5.97
CA GLY A 38 11.48 -9.51 -6.46
C GLY A 38 10.72 -10.33 -5.43
N MET A 39 10.29 -9.72 -4.32
CA MET A 39 9.46 -10.40 -3.32
C MET A 39 8.09 -10.77 -3.91
N GLY A 40 7.63 -12.00 -3.62
CA GLY A 40 6.34 -12.49 -4.07
C GLY A 40 5.18 -11.76 -3.37
N ILE A 41 4.02 -11.68 -4.02
CA ILE A 41 2.84 -11.04 -3.40
C ILE A 41 2.41 -11.78 -2.13
N ASP A 42 2.46 -13.10 -2.12
CA ASP A 42 2.10 -13.89 -0.93
C ASP A 42 3.03 -13.59 0.26
N GLU A 43 4.33 -13.43 0.01
CA GLU A 43 5.33 -13.05 1.02
C GLU A 43 5.05 -11.63 1.56
N ILE A 44 4.69 -10.68 0.68
CA ILE A 44 4.30 -9.31 1.08
C ILE A 44 3.05 -9.33 1.96
N LEU A 45 2.07 -10.20 1.67
CA LEU A 45 0.85 -10.35 2.48
C LEU A 45 1.13 -11.04 3.83
N GLU A 46 2.11 -11.93 3.90
CA GLU A 46 2.58 -12.50 5.17
C GLU A 46 3.26 -11.43 6.04
N GLU A 47 4.05 -10.54 5.44
CA GLU A 47 4.70 -9.43 6.15
C GLU A 47 3.71 -8.32 6.55
N TYR A 48 2.70 -8.06 5.71
CA TYR A 48 1.64 -7.09 5.96
C TYR A 48 0.24 -7.73 5.87
N PRO A 49 -0.19 -8.47 6.90
CA PRO A 49 -1.48 -9.17 6.90
C PRO A 49 -2.69 -8.22 6.88
N GLN A 50 -2.50 -6.93 7.14
CA GLN A 50 -3.53 -5.90 6.96
C GLN A 50 -3.77 -5.50 5.51
N LEU A 51 -2.92 -5.91 4.57
CA LEU A 51 -3.11 -5.68 3.15
C LEU A 51 -4.00 -6.78 2.56
N SER A 52 -4.72 -6.42 1.50
CA SER A 52 -5.51 -7.37 0.74
C SER A 52 -5.37 -7.08 -0.75
N ILE A 53 -5.45 -8.14 -1.55
CA ILE A 53 -5.49 -7.99 -3.00
C ILE A 53 -6.89 -7.52 -3.40
N CYS A 54 -6.93 -6.52 -4.26
CA CYS A 54 -8.15 -6.04 -4.88
C CYS A 54 -8.26 -6.68 -6.28
N PHE A 55 -9.28 -7.51 -6.51
CA PHE A 55 -9.55 -8.16 -7.81
C PHE A 55 -10.67 -7.48 -8.62
N THR A 56 -10.96 -6.21 -8.33
CA THR A 56 -12.15 -5.48 -8.82
C THR A 56 -11.83 -4.36 -9.78
#